data_AF-A0A1V6S2G0-F1
#
_entry.id   AF-A0A1V6S2G0-F1
#
_cell.length_a   1.000
_cell.length_b   1.000
_cell.length_c   1.000
_cell.angle_alpha   90.00
_cell.angle_beta   90.00
_cell.angle_gamma   90.00
#
_symmetry.space_group_name_H-M   'P 1'
#
loop_
_entity.id
_entity.type
_entity.pdbx_description
1 polymer ?
#
loop_
_entity_poly.entity_id
_entity_poly.type
_entity_poly.pdbx_seq_one_letter_code
_entity_poly.pdbx_strand_id
1 'polypeptide(L)'
;MTKLFTPLRVGRVDLSNRIAMAPMTRFRNDDNHVPLPFVKDYYAQRASVPGTLLITEATFISARGGGYPNAPGIYNDAQIAAWKEVTDAVHAKGSYIYVQLWALGRVANKDFLQASGYDVVSSSPTPASADAPTPHALSEAEIREWIADYAQAARNAVAAGFDGVEIHAANGYLIDQFTQDVCNTRTDAWGGSVEARARFAVEVSRAVVEAVGADRTGIRFSPWSTFQGMRMEDPKPQFEYLAAQMASMKLAYVHLVESTIAGNASVEASDGLEFFLRVYGKASPVIIAGGYKAESAAQAADVKYAEYDAVIGIGRPFISNPDLPFRVQKGIPFVPYDRSTFYIPKDPKGYTDYEFSAEFKEAIGAAA
;
A
#
# COMPACT_ATOMS: atom_id res chain seq x y z
N MET A 1 -17.99 -14.75 -18.52
CA MET A 1 -17.21 -15.15 -17.33
C MET A 1 -16.39 -13.94 -16.92
N THR A 2 -16.40 -13.57 -15.64
CA THR A 2 -15.73 -12.35 -15.15
C THR A 2 -14.20 -12.47 -15.23
N LYS A 3 -13.51 -11.35 -15.49
CA LYS A 3 -12.05 -11.24 -15.44
C LYS A 3 -11.48 -11.42 -14.04
N LEU A 4 -12.28 -11.27 -12.99
CA LEU A 4 -11.81 -11.46 -11.61
C LEU A 4 -11.20 -12.85 -11.35
N PHE A 5 -11.58 -13.87 -12.12
CA PHE A 5 -11.10 -15.24 -11.96
C PHE A 5 -10.32 -15.74 -13.18
N THR A 6 -9.77 -14.81 -13.97
CA THR A 6 -8.82 -15.17 -15.04
C THR A 6 -7.39 -14.90 -14.58
N PRO A 7 -6.42 -15.75 -14.95
CA PRO A 7 -5.03 -15.53 -14.59
C PRO A 7 -4.48 -14.18 -15.08
N LEU A 8 -3.52 -13.64 -14.35
CA LEU A 8 -2.78 -12.43 -14.72
C LEU A 8 -1.36 -12.49 -14.17
N ARG A 9 -0.38 -12.21 -15.03
CA ARG A 9 1.01 -11.99 -14.62
C ARG A 9 1.14 -10.57 -14.07
N VAL A 10 1.64 -10.42 -12.85
CA VAL A 10 1.98 -9.13 -12.23
C VAL A 10 3.45 -9.18 -11.84
N GLY A 11 4.30 -8.43 -12.55
CA GLY A 11 5.75 -8.51 -12.38
C GLY A 11 6.26 -9.96 -12.48
N ARG A 12 6.75 -10.51 -11.36
CA ARG A 12 7.23 -11.90 -11.25
C ARG A 12 6.23 -12.96 -10.77
N VAL A 13 4.97 -12.59 -10.50
CA VAL A 13 3.99 -13.51 -9.92
C VAL A 13 2.84 -13.82 -10.89
N ASP A 14 2.38 -15.07 -10.88
CA ASP A 14 1.26 -15.54 -11.70
C ASP A 14 0.00 -15.66 -10.84
N LEU A 15 -0.83 -14.62 -10.87
CA LEU A 15 -2.08 -14.60 -10.12
C LEU A 15 -3.10 -15.53 -10.76
N SER A 16 -3.85 -16.26 -9.93
CA SER A 16 -4.98 -17.10 -10.36
C SER A 16 -6.33 -16.37 -10.26
N ASN A 17 -6.35 -15.22 -9.60
CA ASN A 17 -7.48 -14.31 -9.52
C ASN A 17 -6.99 -12.85 -9.49
N ARG A 18 -7.83 -11.93 -9.95
CA ARG A 18 -7.54 -10.49 -10.02
C ARG A 18 -8.16 -9.74 -8.83
N ILE A 19 -8.16 -10.35 -7.65
CA ILE A 19 -8.56 -9.75 -6.38
C ILE A 19 -7.30 -9.68 -5.50
N ALA A 20 -6.96 -8.49 -5.03
CA ALA A 20 -5.84 -8.29 -4.11
C ALA A 20 -6.31 -7.81 -2.74
N MET A 21 -5.63 -8.26 -1.69
CA MET A 21 -5.77 -7.63 -0.37
C MET A 21 -5.06 -6.28 -0.40
N ALA A 22 -5.83 -5.21 -0.18
CA ALA A 22 -5.26 -3.86 -0.11
C ALA A 22 -4.43 -3.68 1.17
N PRO A 23 -3.44 -2.77 1.18
CA PRO A 23 -2.62 -2.47 2.35
C PRO A 23 -3.46 -1.86 3.47
N MET A 24 -3.33 -2.41 4.69
CA MET A 24 -4.15 -2.01 5.84
C MET A 24 -3.34 -2.05 7.13
N THR A 25 -2.94 -0.90 7.67
CA THR A 25 -2.30 -0.79 9.00
C THR A 25 -3.16 -1.38 10.10
N ARG A 26 -2.63 -2.32 10.89
CA ARG A 26 -3.38 -2.96 11.98
C ARG A 26 -2.73 -2.81 13.35
N PHE A 27 -1.47 -2.38 13.47
CA PHE A 27 -0.81 -2.17 14.78
C PHE A 27 -0.60 -3.45 15.61
N ARG A 28 -0.41 -4.61 14.96
CA ARG A 28 -0.22 -5.93 15.62
C ARG A 28 1.25 -6.33 15.70
N ASN A 29 2.11 -5.37 16.02
CA ASN A 29 3.55 -5.55 16.13
C ASN A 29 4.01 -5.17 17.54
N ASP A 30 5.13 -5.71 17.99
CA ASP A 30 5.67 -5.40 19.31
C ASP A 30 6.14 -3.93 19.41
N ASP A 31 6.72 -3.57 20.56
CA ASP A 31 7.19 -2.21 20.81
C ASP A 31 8.48 -1.87 20.03
N ASN A 32 9.12 -2.87 19.40
CA ASN A 32 10.26 -2.74 18.50
C ASN A 32 9.86 -2.85 17.01
N HIS A 33 8.56 -2.75 16.73
CA HIS A 33 8.00 -2.85 15.37
C HIS A 33 8.23 -4.22 14.70
N VAL A 34 8.43 -5.28 15.48
CA VAL A 34 8.53 -6.66 15.00
C VAL A 34 7.13 -7.28 14.91
N PRO A 35 6.74 -7.89 13.78
CA PRO A 35 5.51 -8.66 13.67
C PRO A 35 5.32 -9.66 14.81
N LEU A 36 4.17 -9.61 15.49
CA LEU A 36 3.85 -10.56 16.56
C LEU A 36 3.59 -11.96 15.99
N PRO A 37 3.73 -13.04 16.78
CA PRO A 37 3.64 -14.41 16.28
C PRO A 37 2.36 -14.73 15.50
N PHE A 38 1.22 -14.12 15.84
CA PHE A 38 -0.07 -14.35 15.17
C PHE A 38 -0.25 -13.54 13.87
N VAL A 39 0.69 -12.65 13.51
CA VAL A 39 0.66 -11.91 12.24
C VAL A 39 0.80 -12.86 11.04
N LYS A 40 1.59 -13.94 11.17
CA LYS A 40 1.69 -14.95 10.10
C LYS A 40 0.35 -15.65 9.85
N ASP A 41 -0.41 -15.94 10.91
CA ASP A 41 -1.73 -16.56 10.79
C ASP A 41 -2.70 -15.62 10.07
N TYR A 42 -2.65 -14.32 10.34
CA TYR A 42 -3.48 -13.31 9.69
C TYR A 42 -3.30 -13.27 8.17
N TYR A 43 -2.05 -13.25 7.70
CA TYR A 43 -1.77 -13.26 6.26
C TYR A 43 -2.00 -14.64 5.65
N ALA A 44 -1.64 -15.72 6.34
CA ALA A 44 -1.90 -17.09 5.86
C ALA A 44 -3.40 -17.39 5.70
N GLN A 45 -4.25 -16.87 6.58
CA GLN A 45 -5.71 -16.94 6.44
C GLN A 45 -6.18 -16.26 5.16
N ARG A 46 -5.56 -15.13 4.78
CA ARG A 46 -5.95 -14.31 3.62
C ARG A 46 -5.33 -14.78 2.31
N ALA A 47 -4.32 -15.64 2.41
CA ALA A 47 -3.75 -16.43 1.34
C ALA A 47 -4.55 -17.71 1.02
N SER A 48 -5.73 -17.89 1.62
CA SER A 48 -6.53 -19.13 1.58
C SER A 48 -6.94 -19.62 0.18
N VAL A 49 -7.02 -18.73 -0.80
CA VAL A 49 -7.22 -19.07 -2.21
C VAL A 49 -5.88 -18.95 -2.93
N PRO A 50 -5.31 -20.05 -3.47
CA PRO A 50 -4.02 -20.00 -4.16
C PRO A 50 -3.99 -18.98 -5.30
N GLY A 51 -2.82 -18.37 -5.50
CA GLY A 51 -2.58 -17.36 -6.52
C GLY A 51 -3.22 -16.01 -6.23
N THR A 52 -3.56 -15.71 -4.97
CA THR A 52 -4.01 -14.38 -4.53
C THR A 52 -2.81 -13.49 -4.20
N LEU A 53 -2.91 -12.21 -4.57
CA LEU A 53 -1.93 -11.18 -4.20
C LEU A 53 -2.34 -10.51 -2.89
N LEU A 54 -1.42 -10.47 -1.93
CA LEU A 54 -1.54 -9.72 -0.69
C LEU A 54 -0.59 -8.53 -0.70
N ILE A 55 -1.05 -7.37 -0.23
CA ILE A 55 -0.18 -6.24 0.07
C ILE A 55 -0.24 -6.02 1.57
N THR A 56 0.93 -5.99 2.23
CA THR A 56 0.99 -5.85 3.70
C THR A 56 0.39 -4.54 4.16
N GLU A 57 0.19 -4.45 5.47
CA GLU A 57 0.19 -3.16 6.13
C GLU A 57 1.42 -2.31 5.80
N ALA A 58 1.24 -0.98 5.85
CA ALA A 58 2.32 -0.03 5.63
C ALA A 58 3.44 -0.25 6.66
N THR A 59 4.67 -0.42 6.18
CA THR A 59 5.83 -0.91 6.94
C THR A 59 6.97 0.10 6.86
N PHE A 60 7.49 0.51 8.01
CA PHE A 60 8.50 1.56 8.10
C PHE A 60 9.83 1.13 7.46
N ILE A 61 10.37 2.02 6.61
CA ILE A 61 11.65 1.80 5.91
C ILE A 61 12.88 2.00 6.79
N SER A 62 12.74 2.76 7.87
CA SER A 62 13.79 3.09 8.83
C SER A 62 13.16 3.54 10.15
N ALA A 63 13.93 3.57 11.23
CA ALA A 63 13.45 4.05 12.52
C ALA A 63 12.95 5.51 12.45
N ARG A 64 13.68 6.38 11.72
CA ARG A 64 13.28 7.78 11.49
C ARG A 64 12.03 7.94 10.62
N GLY A 65 11.72 6.97 9.77
CA GLY A 65 10.49 6.93 8.95
C GLY A 65 9.23 6.55 9.73
N GLY A 66 9.39 6.12 10.98
CA GLY A 66 8.32 5.71 11.88
C GLY A 66 7.56 6.88 12.48
N GLY A 67 7.07 6.68 13.71
CA GLY A 67 6.29 7.67 14.45
C GLY A 67 4.90 7.20 14.88
N TYR A 68 4.51 5.96 14.57
CA TYR A 68 3.36 5.32 15.22
C TYR A 68 3.80 4.09 15.99
N PRO A 69 3.35 3.91 17.24
CA PRO A 69 3.65 2.70 18.00
C PRO A 69 3.02 1.47 17.32
N ASN A 70 3.68 0.33 17.43
CA ASN A 70 3.16 -0.99 17.02
C ASN A 70 2.81 -1.16 15.53
N ALA A 71 3.11 -0.20 14.65
CA ALA A 71 3.22 -0.46 13.20
C ALA A 71 4.52 -1.23 12.90
N PRO A 72 4.64 -2.02 11.81
CA PRO A 72 5.83 -2.81 11.57
C PRO A 72 6.97 -1.99 10.94
N GLY A 73 8.19 -2.49 11.08
CA GLY A 73 9.38 -2.04 10.33
C GLY A 73 9.98 -3.14 9.47
N ILE A 74 10.91 -2.77 8.60
CA ILE A 74 11.75 -3.70 7.81
C ILE A 74 13.20 -3.19 7.66
N TYR A 75 13.77 -2.70 8.77
CA TYR A 75 15.09 -2.05 8.78
C TYR A 75 16.13 -2.73 9.68
N ASN A 76 15.77 -3.81 10.37
CA ASN A 76 16.69 -4.60 11.19
C ASN A 76 16.42 -6.11 11.09
N ASP A 77 17.37 -6.91 11.57
CA ASP A 77 17.36 -8.37 11.42
C ASP A 77 16.17 -9.05 12.10
N ALA A 78 15.74 -8.56 13.28
CA ALA A 78 14.59 -9.13 13.99
C ALA A 78 13.30 -8.96 13.19
N GLN A 79 13.11 -7.78 12.59
CA GLN A 79 11.98 -7.50 11.70
C GLN A 79 12.04 -8.36 10.43
N ILE A 80 13.21 -8.47 9.81
CA ILE A 80 13.42 -9.31 8.60
C ILE A 80 13.08 -10.78 8.91
N ALA A 81 13.55 -11.32 10.03
CA ALA A 81 13.29 -12.70 10.43
C ALA A 81 11.80 -12.95 10.69
N ALA A 82 11.11 -12.05 11.40
CA ALA A 82 9.68 -12.18 11.66
C ALA A 82 8.85 -12.05 10.38
N TRP A 83 9.19 -11.13 9.48
CA TRP A 83 8.55 -11.04 8.16
C TRP A 83 8.79 -12.28 7.31
N LYS A 84 9.96 -12.94 7.44
CA LYS A 84 10.23 -14.20 6.75
C LYS A 84 9.26 -15.31 7.17
N GLU A 85 8.89 -15.41 8.45
CA GLU A 85 7.85 -16.36 8.87
C GLU A 85 6.49 -16.07 8.21
N VAL A 86 6.16 -14.79 8.03
CA VAL A 86 4.91 -14.37 7.39
C VAL A 86 4.92 -14.72 5.90
N THR A 87 5.99 -14.40 5.18
CA THR A 87 6.10 -14.69 3.74
C THR A 87 6.11 -16.19 3.48
N ASP A 88 6.86 -16.97 4.27
CA ASP A 88 6.89 -18.43 4.19
C ASP A 88 5.47 -19.02 4.39
N ALA A 89 4.69 -18.49 5.34
CA ALA A 89 3.31 -18.94 5.58
C ALA A 89 2.35 -18.60 4.42
N VAL A 90 2.52 -17.47 3.75
CA VAL A 90 1.75 -17.09 2.57
C VAL A 90 2.12 -17.96 1.36
N HIS A 91 3.43 -18.17 1.14
CA HIS A 91 3.94 -19.00 0.05
C HIS A 91 3.54 -20.47 0.21
N ALA A 92 3.46 -20.98 1.44
CA ALA A 92 2.95 -22.32 1.72
C ALA A 92 1.46 -22.50 1.32
N LYS A 93 0.71 -21.41 1.16
CA LYS A 93 -0.67 -21.42 0.62
C LYS A 93 -0.73 -21.21 -0.90
N GLY A 94 0.42 -21.11 -1.57
CA GLY A 94 0.51 -20.88 -3.02
C GLY A 94 0.08 -19.48 -3.44
N SER A 95 0.13 -18.50 -2.54
CA SER A 95 -0.21 -17.09 -2.79
C SER A 95 1.03 -16.21 -2.72
N TYR A 96 0.88 -14.93 -3.03
CA TYR A 96 1.98 -13.98 -3.15
C TYR A 96 1.79 -12.79 -2.22
N ILE A 97 2.89 -12.16 -1.81
CA ILE A 97 2.85 -11.02 -0.91
C ILE A 97 3.89 -9.96 -1.24
N TYR A 98 3.44 -8.70 -1.28
CA TYR A 98 4.27 -7.51 -1.43
C TYR A 98 4.25 -6.71 -0.12
N VAL A 99 5.39 -6.18 0.31
CA VAL A 99 5.44 -5.26 1.45
C VAL A 99 5.26 -3.83 1.01
N GLN A 100 4.41 -3.06 1.71
CA GLN A 100 4.25 -1.64 1.44
C GLN A 100 5.26 -0.80 2.23
N LEU A 101 6.20 -0.15 1.54
CA LEU A 101 7.26 0.68 2.12
C LEU A 101 6.77 2.08 2.48
N TRP A 102 6.99 2.48 3.72
CA TRP A 102 6.33 3.64 4.32
C TRP A 102 7.28 4.55 5.12
N ALA A 103 7.06 5.86 4.96
CA ALA A 103 7.61 6.91 5.81
C ALA A 103 6.52 7.94 6.10
N LEU A 104 6.29 8.27 7.37
CA LEU A 104 5.18 9.13 7.77
C LEU A 104 5.34 10.58 7.31
N GLY A 105 6.54 11.15 7.42
CA GLY A 105 6.74 12.59 7.24
C GLY A 105 5.94 13.40 8.27
N ARG A 106 5.25 14.47 7.83
CA ARG A 106 4.63 15.47 8.74
C ARG A 106 3.50 14.97 9.65
N VAL A 107 3.08 13.73 9.48
CA VAL A 107 1.98 13.11 10.26
C VAL A 107 2.48 12.12 11.31
N ALA A 108 3.79 12.01 11.48
CA ALA A 108 4.41 11.26 12.57
C ALA A 108 4.03 11.85 13.94
N ASN A 109 3.92 10.99 14.95
CA ASN A 109 3.81 11.47 16.33
C ASN A 109 5.17 12.05 16.76
N LYS A 110 5.17 13.35 17.07
CA LYS A 110 6.38 14.07 17.49
C LYS A 110 7.02 13.48 18.73
N ASP A 111 6.25 13.27 19.79
CA ASP A 111 6.77 12.80 21.06
C ASP A 111 7.41 11.40 20.91
N PHE A 112 6.82 10.55 20.07
CA PHE A 112 7.37 9.23 19.74
C PHE A 112 8.71 9.32 19.01
N LEU A 113 8.82 10.18 17.98
CA LEU A 113 10.08 10.35 17.25
C LEU A 113 11.17 10.99 18.13
N GLN A 114 10.82 11.99 18.94
CA GLN A 114 11.77 12.67 19.83
C GLN A 114 12.31 11.74 20.91
N ALA A 115 11.50 10.81 21.43
CA ALA A 115 11.97 9.76 22.33
C ALA A 115 13.03 8.84 21.70
N SER A 116 13.05 8.76 20.36
CA SER A 116 14.02 8.00 19.57
C SER A 116 15.14 8.88 18.95
N GLY A 117 15.18 10.17 19.31
CA GLY A 117 16.20 11.11 18.81
C GLY A 117 15.98 11.60 17.37
N TYR A 118 14.76 11.52 16.85
CA TYR A 118 14.41 11.97 15.50
C TYR A 118 13.41 13.12 15.52
N ASP A 119 13.45 13.94 14.47
CA ASP A 119 12.50 15.02 14.24
C ASP A 119 11.38 14.60 13.29
N VAL A 120 10.22 15.25 13.42
CA VAL A 120 9.17 15.17 12.39
C VAL A 120 9.65 15.91 11.15
N VAL A 121 9.66 15.26 9.99
CA VAL A 121 10.17 15.84 8.73
C VAL A 121 9.10 15.95 7.65
N SER A 122 9.35 16.75 6.62
CA SER A 122 8.49 16.87 5.43
C SER A 122 9.26 17.48 4.26
N SER A 123 8.57 17.68 3.13
CA SER A 123 9.06 18.48 2.00
C SER A 123 9.28 19.95 2.37
N SER A 124 8.40 20.52 3.20
CA SER A 124 8.38 21.93 3.62
C SER A 124 7.96 22.04 5.08
N PRO A 125 8.17 23.19 5.75
CA PRO A 125 7.72 23.43 7.12
C PRO A 125 6.20 23.71 7.18
N THR A 126 5.40 22.85 6.54
CA THR A 126 3.95 22.97 6.41
C THR A 126 3.28 21.91 7.29
N PRO A 127 2.67 22.28 8.43
CA PRO A 127 1.97 21.35 9.32
C PRO A 127 0.82 20.59 8.63
N ALA A 128 0.48 19.41 9.14
CA ALA A 128 -0.64 18.60 8.61
C ALA A 128 -2.03 19.19 8.93
N SER A 129 -2.13 19.93 10.03
CA SER A 129 -3.30 20.67 10.50
C SER A 129 -2.83 21.84 11.37
N ALA A 130 -3.74 22.74 11.76
CA ALA A 130 -3.40 23.92 12.57
C ALA A 130 -2.73 23.56 13.93
N ASP A 131 -3.07 22.41 14.50
CA ASP A 131 -2.55 21.94 15.80
C ASP A 131 -1.38 20.96 15.66
N ALA A 132 -0.99 20.61 14.43
CA ALA A 132 0.12 19.68 14.19
C ALA A 132 1.47 20.40 14.37
N PRO A 133 2.53 19.68 14.79
CA PRO A 133 3.87 20.26 14.87
C PRO A 133 4.37 20.68 13.48
N THR A 134 5.08 21.80 13.42
CA THR A 134 5.81 22.20 12.21
C THR A 134 6.94 21.21 11.94
N PRO A 135 6.93 20.53 10.78
CA PRO A 135 7.99 19.58 10.44
C PRO A 135 9.29 20.30 10.03
N HIS A 136 10.42 19.64 10.22
CA HIS A 136 11.69 20.01 9.62
C HIS A 136 11.64 19.77 8.10
N ALA A 137 12.01 20.78 7.31
CA ALA A 137 12.08 20.65 5.87
C ALA A 137 13.40 20.00 5.48
N LEU A 138 13.32 18.84 4.82
CA LEU A 138 14.52 18.08 4.47
C LEU A 138 15.47 18.89 3.56
N SER A 139 16.76 18.86 3.87
CA SER A 139 17.82 19.34 2.98
C SER A 139 18.05 18.38 1.80
N GLU A 140 18.79 18.81 0.77
CA GLU A 140 19.21 17.94 -0.34
C GLU A 140 19.88 16.66 0.17
N ALA A 141 20.82 16.78 1.12
CA ALA A 141 21.57 15.66 1.65
C ALA A 141 20.63 14.67 2.35
N GLU A 142 19.74 15.16 3.23
CA GLU A 142 18.78 14.31 3.90
C GLU A 142 17.84 13.62 2.89
N ILE A 143 17.34 14.33 1.87
CA ILE A 143 16.50 13.74 0.81
C ILE A 143 17.20 12.52 0.17
N ARG A 144 18.51 12.62 -0.10
CA ARG A 144 19.29 11.50 -0.64
C ARG A 144 19.40 10.33 0.33
N GLU A 145 19.55 10.59 1.62
CA GLU A 145 19.55 9.54 2.63
C GLU A 145 18.18 8.85 2.73
N TRP A 146 17.07 9.59 2.66
CA TRP A 146 15.72 9.01 2.64
C TRP A 146 15.50 8.12 1.42
N ILE A 147 15.98 8.52 0.23
CA ILE A 147 15.97 7.67 -0.97
C ILE A 147 16.76 6.37 -0.73
N ALA A 148 17.91 6.45 -0.07
CA ALA A 148 18.72 5.29 0.26
C ALA A 148 18.02 4.36 1.27
N ASP A 149 17.29 4.89 2.25
CA ASP A 149 16.48 4.11 3.20
C ASP A 149 15.41 3.28 2.45
N TYR A 150 14.70 3.86 1.47
CA TYR A 150 13.73 3.12 0.66
C TYR A 150 14.39 1.96 -0.10
N ALA A 151 15.55 2.20 -0.73
CA ALA A 151 16.28 1.16 -1.45
C ALA A 151 16.77 0.05 -0.51
N GLN A 152 17.24 0.40 0.69
CA GLN A 152 17.69 -0.57 1.69
C GLN A 152 16.52 -1.40 2.23
N ALA A 153 15.40 -0.77 2.57
CA ALA A 153 14.18 -1.45 3.00
C ALA A 153 13.67 -2.41 1.91
N ALA A 154 13.79 -2.06 0.64
CA ALA A 154 13.44 -2.95 -0.47
C ALA A 154 14.36 -4.19 -0.54
N ARG A 155 15.67 -4.03 -0.34
CA ARG A 155 16.61 -5.17 -0.25
C ARG A 155 16.26 -6.09 0.92
N ASN A 156 15.98 -5.50 2.09
CA ASN A 156 15.60 -6.23 3.29
C ASN A 156 14.30 -7.01 3.07
N ALA A 157 13.32 -6.42 2.38
CA ALA A 157 12.07 -7.08 2.03
C ALA A 157 12.29 -8.31 1.14
N VAL A 158 13.09 -8.18 0.08
CA VAL A 158 13.42 -9.34 -0.78
C VAL A 158 14.18 -10.42 0.00
N ALA A 159 15.08 -10.04 0.92
CA ALA A 159 15.76 -10.97 1.81
C ALA A 159 14.80 -11.68 2.78
N ALA A 160 13.73 -11.00 3.22
CA ALA A 160 12.64 -11.56 4.02
C ALA A 160 11.67 -12.43 3.20
N GLY A 161 11.90 -12.64 1.90
CA GLY A 161 11.09 -13.52 1.08
C GLY A 161 9.87 -12.85 0.43
N PHE A 162 9.71 -11.53 0.47
CA PHE A 162 8.62 -10.88 -0.26
C PHE A 162 8.80 -11.05 -1.79
N ASP A 163 7.68 -11.22 -2.50
CA ASP A 163 7.66 -11.31 -3.96
C ASP A 163 8.01 -9.98 -4.63
N GLY A 164 7.79 -8.88 -3.91
CA GLY A 164 8.18 -7.53 -4.28
C GLY A 164 7.79 -6.50 -3.21
N VAL A 165 7.86 -5.23 -3.59
CA VAL A 165 7.57 -4.09 -2.72
C VAL A 165 6.60 -3.13 -3.38
N GLU A 166 5.76 -2.47 -2.57
CA GLU A 166 4.92 -1.35 -2.99
C GLU A 166 5.42 -0.06 -2.33
N ILE A 167 5.82 0.93 -3.12
CA ILE A 167 6.18 2.25 -2.60
C ILE A 167 4.90 2.99 -2.21
N HIS A 168 4.78 3.43 -0.96
CA HIS A 168 3.63 4.21 -0.52
C HIS A 168 3.79 5.70 -0.88
N ALA A 169 3.23 6.10 -2.03
CA ALA A 169 3.22 7.48 -2.53
C ALA A 169 1.82 8.10 -2.52
N ALA A 170 1.05 7.83 -1.46
CA ALA A 170 -0.37 8.14 -1.37
C ALA A 170 -0.72 8.61 0.04
N ASN A 171 -1.97 9.03 0.21
CA ASN A 171 -2.63 9.33 1.48
C ASN A 171 -1.92 10.38 2.32
N GLY A 172 -1.11 11.27 1.73
CA GLY A 172 -0.46 12.36 2.45
C GLY A 172 0.74 11.96 3.30
N TYR A 173 1.38 10.83 3.01
CA TYR A 173 2.67 10.44 3.60
C TYR A 173 3.86 11.04 2.85
N LEU A 174 5.10 10.79 3.29
CA LEU A 174 6.27 11.58 2.90
C LEU A 174 6.41 11.80 1.38
N ILE A 175 6.24 10.77 0.55
CA ILE A 175 6.34 10.94 -0.91
C ILE A 175 5.20 11.82 -1.47
N ASP A 176 3.99 11.67 -0.95
CA ASP A 176 2.82 12.46 -1.37
C ASP A 176 2.95 13.93 -0.89
N GLN A 177 3.58 14.13 0.27
CA GLN A 177 3.95 15.45 0.80
C GLN A 177 4.95 16.20 -0.10
N PHE A 178 5.84 15.49 -0.79
CA PHE A 178 6.68 16.09 -1.86
C PHE A 178 5.88 16.32 -3.15
N THR A 179 4.94 15.43 -3.48
CA THR A 179 4.23 15.44 -4.76
C THR A 179 3.28 16.64 -4.90
N GLN A 180 2.61 17.04 -3.81
CA GLN A 180 1.52 18.01 -3.87
C GLN A 180 1.93 19.40 -3.33
N ASP A 181 1.54 20.46 -4.03
CA ASP A 181 1.86 21.86 -3.69
C ASP A 181 1.12 22.41 -2.47
N VAL A 182 0.04 21.75 -2.02
CA VAL A 182 -0.60 22.01 -0.72
C VAL A 182 0.31 21.69 0.47
N CYS A 183 1.39 20.92 0.26
CA CYS A 183 2.43 20.68 1.25
C CYS A 183 3.78 21.21 0.80
N ASN A 184 4.23 20.84 -0.42
CA ASN A 184 5.53 21.18 -0.96
C ASN A 184 5.58 22.60 -1.53
N THR A 185 6.10 23.51 -0.71
CA THR A 185 6.34 24.93 -1.02
C THR A 185 7.81 25.23 -1.32
N ARG A 186 8.63 24.20 -1.60
CA ARG A 186 10.06 24.37 -1.88
C ARG A 186 10.30 25.14 -3.18
N THR A 187 11.44 25.82 -3.24
CA THR A 187 11.92 26.59 -4.40
C THR A 187 13.20 26.03 -5.02
N ASP A 188 13.66 24.87 -4.54
CA ASP A 188 14.83 24.16 -5.04
C ASP A 188 14.44 23.08 -6.06
N ALA A 189 15.38 22.17 -6.38
CA ALA A 189 15.16 21.11 -7.37
C ALA A 189 14.04 20.12 -7.03
N TRP A 190 13.49 20.17 -5.81
CA TRP A 190 12.45 19.26 -5.31
C TRP A 190 11.07 19.91 -5.17
N GLY A 191 10.87 21.16 -5.61
CA GLY A 191 9.56 21.80 -5.61
C GLY A 191 9.42 22.95 -6.61
N GLY A 192 8.29 23.63 -6.58
CA GLY A 192 8.00 24.78 -7.46
C GLY A 192 7.46 24.44 -8.86
N SER A 193 7.81 23.29 -9.44
CA SER A 193 7.23 22.78 -10.70
C SER A 193 6.65 21.37 -10.55
N VAL A 194 5.87 20.92 -11.55
CA VAL A 194 5.33 19.56 -11.61
C VAL A 194 6.46 18.51 -11.56
N GLU A 195 7.51 18.72 -12.35
CA GLU A 195 8.66 17.83 -12.44
C GLU A 195 9.47 17.82 -11.14
N ALA A 196 9.66 19.00 -10.54
CA ALA A 196 10.43 19.14 -9.31
C ALA A 196 9.71 18.46 -8.12
N ARG A 197 8.39 18.66 -7.98
CA ARG A 197 7.59 17.97 -6.95
C ARG A 197 7.52 16.46 -7.16
N ALA A 198 7.43 16.01 -8.42
CA ALA A 198 7.47 14.59 -8.76
C ALA A 198 8.83 13.94 -8.51
N ARG A 199 9.92 14.73 -8.46
CA ARG A 199 11.30 14.23 -8.44
C ARG A 199 11.53 13.24 -7.30
N PHE A 200 11.04 13.51 -6.09
CA PHE A 200 11.25 12.61 -4.96
C PHE A 200 10.60 11.23 -5.20
N ALA A 201 9.35 11.18 -5.66
CA ALA A 201 8.69 9.92 -6.01
C ALA A 201 9.42 9.17 -7.13
N VAL A 202 9.90 9.89 -8.16
CA VAL A 202 10.63 9.33 -9.29
C VAL A 202 11.99 8.76 -8.87
N GLU A 203 12.75 9.49 -8.07
CA GLU A 203 14.08 9.07 -7.59
C GLU A 203 13.98 7.91 -6.59
N VAL A 204 13.00 7.92 -5.68
CA VAL A 204 12.70 6.75 -4.82
C VAL A 204 12.36 5.53 -5.67
N SER A 205 11.50 5.70 -6.69
CA SER A 205 11.14 4.59 -7.59
C SER A 205 12.36 4.04 -8.33
N ARG A 206 13.25 4.91 -8.85
CA ARG A 206 14.50 4.50 -9.49
C ARG A 206 15.41 3.72 -8.54
N ALA A 207 15.62 4.22 -7.32
CA ALA A 207 16.49 3.58 -6.35
C ALA A 207 15.98 2.20 -5.91
N VAL A 208 14.65 2.06 -5.76
CA VAL A 208 14.02 0.77 -5.45
C VAL A 208 14.11 -0.17 -6.66
N VAL A 209 13.85 0.31 -7.89
CA VAL A 209 14.02 -0.47 -9.12
C VAL A 209 15.45 -0.96 -9.29
N GLU A 210 16.46 -0.12 -9.02
CA GLU A 210 17.86 -0.53 -9.03
C GLU A 210 18.16 -1.60 -7.98
N ALA A 211 17.55 -1.47 -6.79
CA ALA A 211 17.77 -2.38 -5.68
C ALA A 211 17.17 -3.78 -5.89
N VAL A 212 15.97 -3.88 -6.47
CA VAL A 212 15.21 -5.16 -6.52
C VAL A 212 14.61 -5.51 -7.87
N GLY A 213 14.70 -4.63 -8.86
CA GLY A 213 14.12 -4.79 -10.19
C GLY A 213 12.73 -4.17 -10.34
N ALA A 214 12.43 -3.66 -11.54
CA ALA A 214 11.12 -3.09 -11.87
C ALA A 214 10.00 -4.12 -11.77
N ASP A 215 10.27 -5.38 -12.10
CA ASP A 215 9.34 -6.50 -12.03
C ASP A 215 9.03 -7.00 -10.61
N ARG A 216 9.62 -6.36 -9.59
CA ARG A 216 9.30 -6.52 -8.16
C ARG A 216 8.90 -5.22 -7.48
N THR A 217 8.74 -4.13 -8.25
CA THR A 217 8.44 -2.81 -7.71
C THR A 217 7.06 -2.37 -8.14
N GLY A 218 6.18 -2.09 -7.20
CA GLY A 218 4.93 -1.38 -7.40
C GLY A 218 4.95 -0.02 -6.71
N ILE A 219 4.00 0.85 -7.05
CA ILE A 219 3.84 2.15 -6.38
C ILE A 219 2.35 2.51 -6.26
N ARG A 220 1.98 3.14 -5.14
CA ARG A 220 0.60 3.52 -4.85
C ARG A 220 0.38 5.02 -4.81
N PHE A 221 -0.64 5.52 -5.50
CA PHE A 221 -1.06 6.93 -5.51
C PHE A 221 -2.54 7.11 -5.13
N SER A 222 -2.89 8.30 -4.64
CA SER A 222 -4.26 8.69 -4.30
C SER A 222 -4.57 10.12 -4.77
N PRO A 223 -4.71 10.35 -6.09
CA PRO A 223 -4.72 11.70 -6.67
C PRO A 223 -5.82 12.63 -6.15
N TRP A 224 -6.94 12.05 -5.73
CA TRP A 224 -8.15 12.76 -5.32
C TRP A 224 -8.32 12.86 -3.80
N SER A 225 -7.46 12.24 -3.02
CA SER A 225 -7.67 12.12 -1.58
C SER A 225 -7.38 13.43 -0.85
N THR A 226 -8.32 13.87 -0.01
CA THR A 226 -8.16 15.02 0.88
C THR A 226 -7.53 14.64 2.23
N PHE A 227 -7.25 13.34 2.43
CA PHE A 227 -6.77 12.82 3.70
C PHE A 227 -5.43 13.46 4.10
N GLN A 228 -5.27 13.80 5.38
CA GLN A 228 -4.07 14.45 5.94
C GLN A 228 -3.71 15.80 5.27
N GLY A 229 -4.75 16.56 4.88
CA GLY A 229 -4.59 17.89 4.30
C GLY A 229 -4.01 17.86 2.90
N MET A 230 -4.27 16.79 2.15
CA MET A 230 -3.89 16.63 0.75
C MET A 230 -4.99 17.15 -0.20
N ARG A 231 -4.76 16.91 -1.50
CA ARG A 231 -5.52 17.32 -2.67
C ARG A 231 -5.15 18.73 -3.13
N MET A 232 -4.31 18.78 -4.16
CA MET A 232 -4.10 19.97 -4.99
C MET A 232 -5.42 20.47 -5.60
N GLU A 233 -5.49 21.75 -5.92
CA GLU A 233 -6.67 22.32 -6.61
C GLU A 233 -6.92 21.61 -7.95
N ASP A 234 -5.88 21.46 -8.78
CA ASP A 234 -5.89 20.61 -9.97
C ASP A 234 -4.77 19.56 -9.89
N PRO A 235 -5.08 18.31 -9.45
CA PRO A 235 -4.07 17.27 -9.34
C PRO A 235 -3.69 16.66 -10.70
N LYS A 236 -4.47 16.86 -11.77
CA LYS A 236 -4.29 16.09 -13.02
C LYS A 236 -2.90 16.29 -13.62
N PRO A 237 -2.38 17.51 -13.86
CA PRO A 237 -1.06 17.68 -14.48
C PRO A 237 0.06 17.01 -13.67
N GLN A 238 -0.02 17.09 -12.34
CA GLN A 238 0.97 16.49 -11.45
C GLN A 238 1.01 14.96 -11.56
N PHE A 239 -0.17 14.34 -11.54
CA PHE A 239 -0.30 12.89 -11.55
C PHE A 239 -0.23 12.29 -12.96
N GLU A 240 -0.55 13.04 -14.03
CA GLU A 240 -0.25 12.64 -15.43
C GLU A 240 1.27 12.56 -15.66
N TYR A 241 2.04 13.53 -15.15
CA TYR A 241 3.49 13.46 -15.23
C TYR A 241 4.05 12.22 -14.52
N LEU A 242 3.57 11.94 -13.29
CA LEU A 242 3.95 10.72 -12.57
C LEU A 242 3.54 9.46 -13.34
N ALA A 243 2.35 9.41 -13.92
CA ALA A 243 1.90 8.30 -14.76
C ALA A 243 2.88 8.03 -15.91
N ALA A 244 3.33 9.07 -16.62
CA ALA A 244 4.31 8.94 -17.70
C ALA A 244 5.67 8.42 -17.19
N GLN A 245 6.15 8.93 -16.04
CA GLN A 245 7.41 8.46 -15.46
C GLN A 245 7.32 6.99 -15.04
N MET A 246 6.24 6.57 -14.37
CA MET A 246 6.06 5.18 -13.94
C MET A 246 5.88 4.24 -15.13
N ALA A 247 5.16 4.66 -16.17
CA ALA A 247 5.02 3.90 -17.42
C ALA A 247 6.38 3.64 -18.09
N SER A 248 7.29 4.62 -18.07
CA SER A 248 8.63 4.48 -18.63
C SER A 248 9.49 3.45 -17.88
N MET A 249 9.29 3.29 -16.57
CA MET A 249 10.03 2.34 -15.74
C MET A 249 9.51 0.90 -15.84
N LYS A 250 8.28 0.71 -16.36
CA LYS A 250 7.62 -0.61 -16.46
C LYS A 250 7.62 -1.38 -15.14
N LEU A 251 7.19 -0.69 -14.09
CA LEU A 251 6.99 -1.25 -12.75
C LEU A 251 6.04 -2.45 -12.80
N ALA A 252 6.15 -3.37 -11.84
CA ALA A 252 5.27 -4.54 -11.73
C ALA A 252 3.79 -4.16 -11.77
N TYR A 253 3.44 -3.03 -11.14
CA TYR A 253 2.13 -2.40 -11.26
C TYR A 253 2.14 -0.93 -10.76
N VAL A 254 1.10 -0.19 -11.11
CA VAL A 254 0.70 1.03 -10.38
C VAL A 254 -0.63 0.78 -9.66
N HIS A 255 -0.71 1.18 -8.40
CA HIS A 255 -1.88 1.06 -7.55
C HIS A 255 -2.54 2.43 -7.35
N LEU A 256 -3.80 2.57 -7.76
CA LEU A 256 -4.56 3.81 -7.66
C LEU A 256 -5.72 3.68 -6.68
N VAL A 257 -5.93 4.72 -5.87
CA VAL A 257 -7.08 4.86 -4.97
C VAL A 257 -8.15 5.71 -5.63
N GLU A 258 -9.38 5.19 -5.70
CA GLU A 258 -10.56 5.92 -6.20
C GLU A 258 -10.89 7.13 -5.31
N SER A 259 -11.51 8.16 -5.92
CA SER A 259 -11.89 9.41 -5.24
C SER A 259 -12.89 9.22 -4.10
N THR A 260 -13.63 8.11 -4.10
CA THR A 260 -14.60 7.76 -3.05
C THR A 260 -13.95 7.34 -1.73
N ILE A 261 -12.62 7.38 -1.63
CA ILE A 261 -11.86 7.05 -0.42
C ILE A 261 -10.98 8.22 0.03
N ALA A 262 -11.10 8.58 1.31
CA ALA A 262 -10.18 9.47 2.02
C ALA A 262 -9.53 8.70 3.18
N GLY A 263 -8.29 8.24 2.99
CA GLY A 263 -7.56 7.42 3.98
C GLY A 263 -8.31 6.12 4.28
N ASN A 264 -8.94 6.03 5.46
CA ASN A 264 -9.70 4.85 5.92
C ASN A 264 -11.24 5.02 5.85
N ALA A 265 -11.71 6.14 5.31
CA ALA A 265 -13.13 6.49 5.23
C ALA A 265 -13.63 6.49 3.78
N SER A 266 -14.92 6.18 3.61
CA SER A 266 -15.61 6.43 2.35
C SER A 266 -16.09 7.87 2.31
N VAL A 267 -16.01 8.51 1.16
CA VAL A 267 -16.50 9.88 0.91
C VAL A 267 -17.30 9.91 -0.38
N GLU A 268 -18.20 10.89 -0.51
CA GLU A 268 -18.92 11.13 -1.77
C GLU A 268 -18.00 11.88 -2.74
N ALA A 269 -17.74 11.26 -3.90
CA ALA A 269 -16.95 11.84 -4.97
C ALA A 269 -17.29 11.14 -6.30
N SER A 270 -17.05 11.83 -7.40
CA SER A 270 -17.28 11.32 -8.76
C SER A 270 -16.06 11.44 -9.67
N ASP A 271 -14.96 12.02 -9.18
CA ASP A 271 -13.73 12.18 -9.95
C ASP A 271 -13.15 10.81 -10.30
N GLY A 272 -12.90 10.57 -11.60
CA GLY A 272 -12.38 9.30 -12.10
C GLY A 272 -10.86 9.27 -12.25
N LEU A 273 -10.33 8.09 -12.57
CA LEU A 273 -8.89 7.83 -12.72
C LEU A 273 -8.44 7.81 -14.19
N GLU A 274 -9.33 8.16 -15.13
CA GLU A 274 -9.10 8.02 -16.57
C GLU A 274 -7.95 8.89 -17.07
N PHE A 275 -7.73 10.05 -16.44
CA PHE A 275 -6.62 10.95 -16.78
C PHE A 275 -5.26 10.28 -16.54
N PHE A 276 -5.09 9.61 -15.40
CA PHE A 276 -3.87 8.87 -15.06
C PHE A 276 -3.74 7.65 -15.98
N LEU A 277 -4.81 6.85 -16.08
CA LEU A 277 -4.80 5.59 -16.84
C LEU A 277 -4.55 5.81 -18.33
N ARG A 278 -5.05 6.91 -18.92
CA ARG A 278 -4.77 7.28 -20.31
C ARG A 278 -3.28 7.52 -20.55
N VAL A 279 -2.61 8.23 -19.65
CA VAL A 279 -1.18 8.56 -19.79
C VAL A 279 -0.30 7.35 -19.44
N TYR A 280 -0.67 6.60 -18.41
CA TYR A 280 0.00 5.34 -18.05
C TYR A 280 -0.16 4.28 -19.15
N GLY A 281 -1.29 4.31 -19.85
CA GLY A 281 -1.66 3.37 -20.90
C GLY A 281 -1.71 1.95 -20.35
N LYS A 282 -1.12 1.01 -21.09
CA LYS A 282 -1.02 -0.41 -20.71
C LYS A 282 0.43 -0.80 -20.46
N ALA A 283 1.22 0.11 -19.87
CA ALA A 283 2.65 -0.12 -19.64
C ALA A 283 2.92 -1.34 -18.78
N SER A 284 2.06 -1.59 -17.78
CA SER A 284 2.04 -2.78 -16.90
C SER A 284 0.66 -2.88 -16.22
N PRO A 285 0.36 -3.95 -15.47
CA PRO A 285 -0.89 -4.07 -14.73
C PRO A 285 -1.19 -2.87 -13.80
N VAL A 286 -2.47 -2.69 -13.48
CA VAL A 286 -2.93 -1.69 -12.50
C VAL A 286 -3.68 -2.35 -11.37
N ILE A 287 -3.49 -1.86 -10.15
CA ILE A 287 -4.33 -2.22 -9.00
C ILE A 287 -5.26 -1.04 -8.71
N ILE A 288 -6.58 -1.26 -8.70
CA ILE A 288 -7.54 -0.20 -8.36
C ILE A 288 -8.23 -0.54 -7.05
N ALA A 289 -8.19 0.37 -6.09
CA ALA A 289 -8.82 0.20 -4.79
C ALA A 289 -9.79 1.36 -4.48
N GLY A 290 -11.00 1.02 -3.99
CA GLY A 290 -12.01 2.06 -3.79
C GLY A 290 -13.39 1.54 -3.40
N GLY A 291 -13.59 1.15 -2.14
CA GLY A 291 -14.94 0.83 -1.63
C GLY A 291 -15.63 -0.39 -2.29
N TYR A 292 -14.89 -1.20 -3.04
CA TYR A 292 -15.46 -2.34 -3.77
C TYR A 292 -16.04 -3.42 -2.85
N LYS A 293 -17.13 -4.01 -3.33
CA LYS A 293 -17.80 -5.21 -2.84
C LYS A 293 -17.76 -6.28 -3.96
N ALA A 294 -18.37 -7.44 -3.76
CA ALA A 294 -18.38 -8.50 -4.77
C ALA A 294 -18.87 -8.03 -6.14
N GLU A 295 -20.05 -7.41 -6.20
CA GLU A 295 -20.68 -7.00 -7.45
C GLU A 295 -19.94 -5.81 -8.10
N SER A 296 -19.56 -4.81 -7.30
CA SER A 296 -18.86 -3.64 -7.82
C SER A 296 -17.41 -3.93 -8.21
N ALA A 297 -16.76 -4.95 -7.63
CA ALA A 297 -15.46 -5.43 -8.10
C ALA A 297 -15.57 -6.07 -9.48
N ALA A 298 -16.60 -6.89 -9.73
CA ALA A 298 -16.81 -7.49 -11.05
C ALA A 298 -17.12 -6.41 -12.09
N GLN A 299 -18.00 -5.46 -11.75
CA GLN A 299 -18.29 -4.33 -12.62
C GLN A 299 -17.05 -3.46 -12.91
N ALA A 300 -16.18 -3.26 -11.92
CA ALA A 300 -14.93 -2.52 -12.11
C ALA A 300 -13.99 -3.26 -13.09
N ALA A 301 -13.78 -4.56 -12.90
CA ALA A 301 -12.88 -5.35 -13.74
C ALA A 301 -13.42 -5.57 -15.17
N ASP A 302 -14.72 -5.83 -15.31
CA ASP A 302 -15.34 -6.25 -16.57
C ASP A 302 -15.87 -5.09 -17.41
N VAL A 303 -16.12 -3.93 -16.80
CA VAL A 303 -16.72 -2.77 -17.47
C VAL A 303 -15.83 -1.53 -17.34
N LYS A 304 -15.64 -1.01 -16.12
CA LYS A 304 -14.96 0.29 -15.91
C LYS A 304 -13.50 0.27 -16.37
N TYR A 305 -12.79 -0.81 -16.04
CA TYR A 305 -11.37 -1.00 -16.36
C TYR A 305 -11.14 -2.17 -17.32
N ALA A 306 -12.16 -2.51 -18.11
CA ALA A 306 -12.14 -3.66 -19.01
C ALA A 306 -10.97 -3.63 -20.00
N GLU A 307 -10.46 -2.45 -20.35
CA GLU A 307 -9.36 -2.32 -21.31
C GLU A 307 -7.98 -2.55 -20.70
N TYR A 308 -7.87 -2.59 -19.37
CA TYR A 308 -6.60 -2.71 -18.65
C TYR A 308 -6.45 -4.10 -18.02
N ASP A 309 -5.21 -4.48 -17.76
CA ASP A 309 -4.90 -5.60 -16.87
C ASP A 309 -5.08 -5.15 -15.41
N ALA A 310 -6.35 -5.06 -15.01
CA ALA A 310 -6.74 -4.56 -13.70
C ALA A 310 -6.88 -5.68 -12.66
N VAL A 311 -6.29 -5.43 -11.50
CA VAL A 311 -6.51 -6.16 -10.24
C VAL A 311 -7.32 -5.26 -9.31
N ILE A 312 -8.35 -5.80 -8.67
CA ILE A 312 -9.20 -5.04 -7.76
C ILE A 312 -8.71 -5.21 -6.32
N GLY A 313 -8.21 -4.12 -5.74
CA GLY A 313 -7.75 -4.05 -4.36
C GLY A 313 -8.93 -3.88 -3.40
N ILE A 314 -9.08 -4.81 -2.46
CA ILE A 314 -10.14 -4.80 -1.46
C ILE A 314 -9.53 -4.70 -0.06
N GLY A 315 -9.90 -3.65 0.68
CA GLY A 315 -9.43 -3.38 2.04
C GLY A 315 -10.38 -3.92 3.10
N ARG A 316 -11.22 -3.04 3.68
CA ARG A 316 -12.11 -3.34 4.83
C ARG A 316 -12.82 -4.70 4.76
N PRO A 317 -13.43 -5.14 3.64
CA PRO A 317 -14.04 -6.47 3.59
C PRO A 317 -13.05 -7.63 3.79
N PHE A 318 -11.80 -7.51 3.34
CA PHE A 318 -10.75 -8.51 3.55
C PHE A 318 -10.31 -8.59 5.03
N ILE A 319 -10.59 -7.57 5.85
CA ILE A 319 -10.40 -7.67 7.31
C ILE A 319 -11.29 -8.75 7.89
N SER A 320 -12.58 -8.78 7.53
CA SER A 320 -13.56 -9.69 8.14
C SER A 320 -13.80 -10.98 7.37
N ASN A 321 -13.24 -11.11 6.17
CA ASN A 321 -13.46 -12.24 5.27
C ASN A 321 -12.12 -12.82 4.79
N PRO A 322 -11.54 -13.79 5.50
CA PRO A 322 -10.23 -14.36 5.12
C PRO A 322 -10.26 -15.16 3.81
N ASP A 323 -11.42 -15.67 3.40
CA ASP A 323 -11.70 -16.37 2.14
C ASP A 323 -12.36 -15.45 1.09
N LEU A 324 -12.09 -14.15 1.12
CA LEU A 324 -12.81 -13.18 0.28
C LEU A 324 -12.85 -13.55 -1.21
N PRO A 325 -11.75 -13.96 -1.89
CA PRO A 325 -11.81 -14.34 -3.29
C PRO A 325 -12.80 -15.49 -3.56
N PHE A 326 -12.85 -16.48 -2.67
CA PHE A 326 -13.79 -17.60 -2.75
C PHE A 326 -15.23 -17.12 -2.59
N ARG A 327 -15.49 -16.23 -1.62
CA ARG A 327 -16.82 -15.65 -1.42
C ARG A 327 -17.31 -14.92 -2.65
N VAL A 328 -16.46 -14.09 -3.28
CA VAL A 328 -16.81 -13.42 -4.54
C VAL A 328 -17.10 -14.43 -5.64
N GLN A 329 -16.31 -15.50 -5.76
CA GLN A 329 -16.48 -16.52 -6.79
C GLN A 329 -17.79 -17.29 -6.65
N LYS A 330 -18.20 -17.56 -5.40
CA LYS A 330 -19.39 -18.36 -5.08
C LYS A 330 -20.64 -17.53 -4.81
N GLY A 331 -20.53 -16.20 -4.85
CA GLY A 331 -21.65 -15.30 -4.52
C GLY A 331 -22.06 -15.38 -3.04
N ILE A 332 -21.11 -15.68 -2.14
CA ILE A 332 -21.35 -15.77 -0.70
C ILE A 332 -21.30 -14.36 -0.10
N PRO A 333 -22.31 -13.95 0.69
CA PRO A 333 -22.30 -12.66 1.36
C PRO A 333 -21.07 -12.44 2.25
N PHE A 334 -20.59 -11.20 2.30
CA PHE A 334 -19.49 -10.83 3.18
C PHE A 334 -19.96 -10.71 4.63
N VAL A 335 -19.14 -11.20 5.54
CA VAL A 335 -19.25 -10.92 6.96
C VAL A 335 -18.93 -9.44 7.20
N PRO A 336 -19.80 -8.69 7.90
CA PRO A 336 -19.53 -7.30 8.26
C PRO A 336 -18.24 -7.16 9.07
N TYR A 337 -17.46 -6.13 8.78
CA TYR A 337 -16.30 -5.76 9.57
C TYR A 337 -16.70 -4.95 10.81
N ASP A 338 -15.90 -5.04 11.87
CA ASP A 338 -16.04 -4.21 13.06
C ASP A 338 -14.93 -3.13 13.06
N ARG A 339 -15.32 -1.85 12.96
CA ARG A 339 -14.34 -0.75 12.95
C ARG A 339 -13.64 -0.57 14.29
N SER A 340 -14.26 -0.96 15.41
CA SER A 340 -13.68 -0.81 16.74
C SER A 340 -12.42 -1.65 16.93
N THR A 341 -12.26 -2.71 16.12
CA THR A 341 -11.12 -3.64 16.19
C THR A 341 -10.03 -3.35 15.16
N PHE A 342 -10.18 -2.31 14.33
CA PHE A 342 -9.22 -2.04 13.25
C PHE A 342 -7.81 -1.77 13.76
N TYR A 343 -7.67 -1.08 14.89
CA TYR A 343 -6.40 -0.54 15.35
C TYR A 343 -6.08 -0.88 16.82
N ILE A 344 -6.60 -2.00 17.34
CA ILE A 344 -6.25 -2.44 18.71
C ILE A 344 -4.78 -2.87 18.72
N PRO A 345 -3.90 -2.19 19.47
CA PRO A 345 -2.48 -2.52 19.47
C PRO A 345 -2.24 -3.89 20.07
N LYS A 346 -1.40 -4.71 19.42
CA LYS A 346 -0.90 -6.00 19.93
C LYS A 346 -1.95 -7.07 20.24
N ASP A 347 -3.23 -6.83 19.94
CA ASP A 347 -4.34 -7.72 20.30
C ASP A 347 -4.83 -8.51 19.05
N PRO A 348 -4.98 -9.85 19.13
CA PRO A 348 -5.50 -10.68 18.05
C PRO A 348 -7.02 -10.53 17.81
N LYS A 349 -7.77 -9.85 18.68
CA LYS A 349 -9.20 -9.61 18.52
C LYS A 349 -9.51 -8.77 17.28
N GLY A 350 -10.51 -9.21 16.50
CA GLY A 350 -10.89 -8.62 15.22
C GLY A 350 -9.76 -8.64 14.18
N TYR A 351 -8.84 -9.60 14.31
CA TYR A 351 -7.67 -9.76 13.44
C TYR A 351 -7.65 -11.18 12.86
N THR A 352 -7.43 -12.19 13.69
CA THR A 352 -7.35 -13.62 13.30
C THR A 352 -8.58 -14.44 13.67
N ASP A 353 -9.56 -13.85 14.35
CA ASP A 353 -10.78 -14.48 14.89
C ASP A 353 -12.00 -14.37 13.94
N TYR A 354 -11.79 -13.86 12.72
CA TYR A 354 -12.80 -13.92 11.66
C TYR A 354 -12.79 -15.29 10.99
N GLU A 355 -13.94 -15.95 10.97
CA GLU A 355 -14.10 -17.29 10.44
C GLU A 355 -14.18 -17.33 8.91
N PHE A 356 -13.65 -18.40 8.32
CA PHE A 356 -13.96 -18.79 6.94
C PHE A 356 -15.46 -19.10 6.78
N SER A 357 -15.99 -18.95 5.57
CA SER A 357 -17.36 -19.38 5.24
C SER A 357 -17.54 -20.89 5.47
N ALA A 358 -18.78 -21.31 5.75
CA ALA A 358 -19.08 -22.73 5.93
C ALA A 358 -18.75 -23.51 4.64
N GLU A 359 -19.09 -22.92 3.50
CA GLU A 359 -18.83 -23.45 2.17
C GLU A 359 -17.33 -23.59 1.87
N PHE A 360 -16.50 -22.65 2.34
CA PHE A 360 -15.06 -22.79 2.21
C PHE A 360 -14.53 -23.93 3.07
N LYS A 361 -15.00 -24.05 4.31
CA LYS A 361 -14.62 -25.14 5.22
C LYS A 361 -15.00 -26.51 4.66
N GLU A 362 -16.19 -26.63 4.07
CA GLU A 362 -16.63 -27.83 3.36
C GLU A 362 -15.74 -28.14 2.15
N ALA A 363 -15.42 -27.13 1.33
CA ALA A 363 -14.59 -27.30 0.14
C ALA A 363 -13.17 -27.79 0.47
N ILE A 364 -12.54 -27.26 1.51
CA ILE A 364 -11.20 -27.69 1.93
C ILE A 364 -11.24 -29.02 2.71
N GLY A 365 -12.31 -29.29 3.45
CA GLY A 365 -12.50 -30.55 4.19
C GLY A 365 -12.78 -31.74 3.27
N ALA A 366 -13.41 -31.50 2.11
CA ALA A 366 -13.59 -32.51 1.07
C ALA A 366 -12.33 -32.77 0.22
N ALA A 367 -11.34 -31.87 0.31
CA ALA A 367 -10.08 -31.95 -0.43
C ALA A 367 -8.91 -32.54 0.40
N ALA A 368 -9.10 -32.69 1.72
CA ALA A 368 -8.19 -33.33 2.66
C ALA A 368 -8.57 -34.81 2.86
#